data_AF-A0A6C7WFI3-F1
#
_entry.id   AF-A0A6C7WFI3-F1
#
_cell.length_a   1.000
_cell.length_b   1.000
_cell.length_c   1.000
_cell.angle_alpha   90.00
_cell.angle_beta   90.00
_cell.angle_gamma   90.00
#
_symmetry.space_group_name_H-M   'P 1'
#
loop_
_entity.id
_entity.type
_entity.pdbx_description
1 polymer ?
#
loop_
_entity_poly.entity_id
_entity_poly.type
_entity_poly.pdbx_seq_one_letter_code
_entity_poly.pdbx_strand_id
1 'polypeptide(L)'
;LIAKNENFEFFTKLINDKFPDYEKVIPKTFKQELSFSTEDFIDSLKKISVVTEKMKLHFNKDKIIFEGISLDNMEAKTELEIQTGVSEEFNLTIKIKYLLDFLTSIEEEKFTLSVNEPNSAFIVKSQGLSMIIMPMIL
;
A
#
# COMPACT_ATOMS: atom_id res chain seq x y z
N LEU A 1 -4.35 -29.67 9.48
CA LEU A 1 -3.23 -29.02 10.19
C LEU A 1 -3.48 -29.13 11.69
N ILE A 2 -2.44 -29.43 12.46
CA ILE A 2 -2.51 -29.53 13.93
C ILE A 2 -1.47 -28.58 14.50
N ALA A 3 -1.87 -27.72 15.45
CA ALA A 3 -0.97 -26.88 16.24
C ALA A 3 -1.16 -27.24 17.72
N LYS A 4 -0.07 -27.56 18.42
CA LYS A 4 -0.11 -28.07 19.80
C LYS A 4 0.88 -27.34 20.68
N ASN A 5 0.48 -27.08 21.94
CA ASN A 5 1.40 -26.80 23.05
C ASN A 5 1.08 -27.74 24.24
N GLU A 6 1.68 -27.49 25.41
CA GLU A 6 1.49 -28.34 26.59
C GLU A 6 0.05 -28.40 27.10
N ASN A 7 -0.75 -27.35 26.85
CA ASN A 7 -2.07 -27.16 27.44
C ASN A 7 -3.22 -27.28 26.43
N PHE A 8 -2.93 -27.26 25.13
CA PHE A 8 -3.95 -27.23 24.09
C PHE A 8 -3.50 -27.84 22.75
N GLU A 9 -4.47 -28.44 22.06
CA GLU A 9 -4.34 -28.94 20.69
C GLU A 9 -5.43 -28.29 19.80
N PHE A 10 -5.00 -27.62 18.74
CA PHE A 10 -5.85 -27.04 17.71
C PHE A 10 -5.84 -27.92 16.45
N PHE A 11 -7.02 -28.17 15.88
CA PHE A 11 -7.18 -28.92 14.65
C PHE A 11 -7.98 -28.11 13.64
N THR A 12 -7.52 -28.09 12.38
CA THR A 12 -8.29 -27.53 11.27
C THR A 12 -8.16 -28.39 10.01
N LYS A 13 -9.22 -28.40 9.21
CA LYS A 13 -9.24 -29.05 7.88
C LYS A 13 -8.43 -28.22 6.91
N LEU A 14 -7.67 -28.91 6.06
CA LEU A 14 -6.97 -28.26 4.95
C LEU A 14 -7.96 -27.99 3.81
N ILE A 15 -7.79 -26.85 3.14
CA ILE A 15 -8.44 -26.59 1.87
C ILE A 15 -7.75 -27.47 0.82
N ASN A 16 -8.51 -28.34 0.17
CA ASN A 16 -7.99 -29.23 -0.88
C ASN A 16 -8.21 -28.60 -2.26
N ASP A 17 -7.61 -27.44 -2.47
CA ASP A 17 -7.66 -26.71 -3.73
C ASP A 17 -6.27 -26.18 -4.08
N LYS A 18 -6.02 -25.91 -5.36
CA LYS A 18 -4.75 -25.38 -5.83
C LYS A 18 -4.68 -23.89 -5.51
N PHE A 19 -3.76 -23.51 -4.63
CA PHE A 19 -3.48 -22.11 -4.37
C PHE A 19 -2.98 -21.42 -5.66
N PRO A 20 -3.43 -20.19 -5.97
CA PRO A 20 -2.98 -19.46 -7.16
C PRO A 20 -1.47 -19.26 -7.21
N ASP A 21 -0.92 -19.24 -8.42
CA ASP A 21 0.49 -18.96 -8.69
C ASP A 21 0.75 -17.44 -8.56
N TYR A 22 0.85 -16.98 -7.31
CA TYR A 22 0.98 -15.56 -6.97
C TYR A 22 2.35 -14.98 -7.34
N GLU A 23 3.38 -15.80 -7.50
CA GLU A 23 4.73 -15.33 -7.89
C GLU A 23 4.71 -14.67 -9.27
N LYS A 24 3.80 -15.09 -10.16
CA LYS A 24 3.64 -14.51 -11.50
C LYS A 24 3.20 -13.05 -11.51
N VAL A 25 2.55 -12.57 -10.45
CA VAL A 25 2.10 -11.17 -10.37
C VAL A 25 3.08 -10.26 -9.66
N ILE A 26 4.16 -10.80 -9.08
CA ILE A 26 5.21 -10.03 -8.42
C ILE A 26 6.21 -9.52 -9.47
N PRO A 27 6.35 -8.19 -9.66
CA PRO A 27 7.38 -7.65 -10.53
C PRO A 27 8.78 -8.04 -10.04
N LYS A 28 9.66 -8.45 -10.96
CA LYS A 28 11.05 -8.84 -10.63
C LYS A 28 12.01 -7.66 -10.55
N THR A 29 11.63 -6.54 -11.14
CA THR A 29 12.41 -5.31 -11.20
C THR A 29 11.48 -4.13 -10.95
N PHE A 30 12.01 -3.02 -10.43
CA PHE A 30 11.25 -1.80 -10.17
C PHE A 30 11.94 -0.60 -10.80
N LYS A 31 11.19 0.28 -11.47
CA LYS A 31 11.72 1.53 -12.02
C LYS A 31 11.94 2.58 -10.93
N GLN A 32 11.02 2.65 -9.96
CA GLN A 32 11.10 3.55 -8.83
C GLN A 32 11.05 2.74 -7.54
N GLU A 33 11.90 3.11 -6.58
CA GLU A 33 11.90 2.58 -5.22
C GLU A 33 12.04 3.74 -4.25
N LEU A 34 10.98 4.01 -3.49
CA LEU A 34 10.84 5.21 -2.66
C LEU A 34 10.66 4.81 -1.21
N SER A 35 11.41 5.44 -0.30
CA SER A 35 11.31 5.18 1.14
C SER A 35 10.64 6.34 1.86
N PHE A 36 9.68 6.03 2.71
CA PHE A 36 8.84 7.01 3.39
C PHE A 36 8.68 6.71 4.86
N SER A 37 8.42 7.77 5.65
CA SER A 37 7.99 7.64 7.04
C SER A 37 6.63 6.94 7.10
N THR A 38 6.54 5.89 7.93
CA THR A 38 5.31 5.15 8.16
C THR A 38 4.26 6.04 8.83
N GLU A 39 4.66 6.82 9.84
CA GLU A 39 3.76 7.70 10.60
C GLU A 39 3.14 8.79 9.71
N ASP A 40 3.98 9.50 8.94
CA ASP A 40 3.52 10.61 8.08
C ASP A 40 2.51 10.14 7.02
N PHE A 41 2.76 8.95 6.45
CA PHE A 41 1.84 8.35 5.50
C PHE A 41 0.54 7.94 6.17
N ILE A 42 0.58 7.28 7.33
CA ILE A 42 -0.64 6.91 8.08
C ILE A 42 -1.50 8.14 8.36
N ASP A 43 -0.91 9.23 8.82
CA ASP A 43 -1.62 10.46 9.13
C ASP A 43 -2.27 11.09 7.90
N SER A 44 -1.56 11.11 6.77
CA SER A 44 -2.08 11.63 5.51
C SER A 44 -3.23 10.76 4.97
N LEU A 45 -3.08 9.43 5.04
CA LEU A 45 -4.11 8.47 4.63
C LEU A 45 -5.36 8.59 5.50
N LYS A 46 -5.21 8.72 6.82
CA LYS A 46 -6.34 8.88 7.75
C LYS A 46 -7.17 10.12 7.42
N LYS A 47 -6.53 11.25 7.13
CA LYS A 47 -7.22 12.50 6.76
C LYS A 47 -8.12 12.31 5.53
N ILE A 48 -7.63 11.62 4.50
CA ILE A 48 -8.44 11.37 3.29
C ILE A 48 -9.48 10.27 3.51
N SER A 49 -9.17 9.25 4.33
CA SER A 49 -10.08 8.11 4.58
C SER A 49 -11.41 8.50 5.22
N VAL A 50 -11.48 9.64 5.90
CA VAL A 50 -12.72 10.19 6.47
C VAL A 50 -13.70 10.60 5.37
N VAL A 51 -13.20 10.92 4.18
CA VAL A 51 -14.01 11.46 3.07
C VAL A 51 -14.34 10.42 2.02
N THR A 52 -13.42 9.48 1.75
CA THR A 52 -13.57 8.48 0.69
C THR A 52 -12.71 7.25 0.94
N GLU A 53 -13.08 6.12 0.34
CA GLU A 53 -12.28 4.88 0.40
C GLU A 53 -11.22 4.79 -0.70
N LYS A 54 -11.32 5.62 -1.75
CA LYS A 54 -10.43 5.63 -2.90
C LYS A 54 -9.68 6.94 -2.97
N MET A 55 -8.40 6.90 -3.30
CA MET A 55 -7.61 8.10 -3.48
C MET A 55 -6.66 7.98 -4.67
N LYS A 56 -6.24 9.14 -5.17
CA LYS A 56 -5.14 9.31 -6.08
C LYS A 56 -3.96 9.92 -5.33
N LEU A 57 -2.84 9.22 -5.33
CA LEU A 57 -1.54 9.68 -4.87
C LEU A 57 -0.81 10.31 -6.04
N HIS A 58 -0.31 11.53 -5.90
CA HIS A 58 0.55 12.17 -6.89
C HIS A 58 1.94 12.33 -6.30
N PHE A 59 2.92 11.71 -6.95
CA PHE A 59 4.32 11.74 -6.55
C PHE A 59 5.05 12.78 -7.39
N ASN A 60 5.47 13.86 -6.74
CA ASN A 60 6.29 14.92 -7.33
C ASN A 60 7.67 14.91 -6.67
N LYS A 61 8.62 15.71 -7.17
CA LYS A 61 9.98 15.78 -6.63
C LYS A 61 10.03 16.22 -5.17
N ASP A 62 9.25 17.25 -4.82
CA ASP A 62 9.31 17.91 -3.52
C ASP A 62 8.15 17.56 -2.58
N LYS A 63 7.15 16.82 -3.07
CA LYS A 63 5.98 16.47 -2.28
C LYS A 63 5.18 15.30 -2.82
N ILE A 64 4.31 14.78 -1.97
CA ILE A 64 3.27 13.82 -2.32
C ILE A 64 1.91 14.42 -2.01
N ILE A 65 1.01 14.39 -2.98
CA ILE A 65 -0.36 14.87 -2.83
C ILE A 65 -1.28 13.66 -2.69
N PHE A 66 -2.10 13.67 -1.65
CA PHE A 66 -3.14 12.68 -1.40
C PHE A 66 -4.48 13.33 -1.73
N GLU A 67 -5.16 12.83 -2.77
CA GLU A 67 -6.39 13.41 -3.29
C GLU A 67 -7.51 12.37 -3.28
N GLY A 68 -8.66 12.72 -2.74
CA GLY A 68 -9.85 11.89 -2.72
C GLY A 68 -11.10 12.66 -3.13
N ILE A 69 -12.07 11.98 -3.72
CA ILE A 69 -13.36 12.55 -4.09
C ILE A 69 -14.45 11.79 -3.32
N SER A 70 -15.32 12.53 -2.63
CA SER A 70 -16.48 11.98 -1.91
C SER A 70 -17.63 11.62 -2.87
N LEU A 71 -18.64 10.91 -2.35
CA LEU A 71 -19.85 10.59 -3.13
C LEU A 71 -20.61 11.85 -3.59
N ASP A 72 -20.54 12.93 -2.82
CA ASP A 72 -21.18 14.21 -3.12
C ASP A 72 -20.27 15.14 -3.95
N ASN A 73 -19.23 14.58 -4.59
CA ASN A 73 -18.24 15.29 -5.40
C ASN A 73 -17.47 16.39 -4.63
N MET A 74 -17.31 16.23 -3.32
CA MET A 74 -16.40 17.09 -2.56
C MET A 74 -14.98 16.56 -2.65
N GLU A 75 -14.05 17.42 -3.02
CA GLU A 75 -12.63 17.10 -3.07
C GLU A 75 -11.99 17.22 -1.67
N ALA A 76 -11.22 16.20 -1.29
CA ALA A 76 -10.36 16.21 -0.13
C ALA A 76 -8.91 16.10 -0.59
N LYS A 77 -8.06 17.00 -0.10
CA LYS A 77 -6.66 17.05 -0.48
C LYS A 77 -5.79 17.32 0.74
N THR A 78 -4.71 16.56 0.87
CA THR A 78 -3.62 16.85 1.79
C THR A 78 -2.29 16.63 1.09
N GLU A 79 -1.23 17.22 1.62
CA GLU A 79 0.10 17.11 1.04
C GLU A 79 1.13 16.79 2.12
N LEU A 80 2.13 16.02 1.72
CA LEU A 80 3.31 15.70 2.50
C LEU A 80 4.52 16.27 1.77
N GLU A 81 5.18 17.28 2.36
CA GLU A 81 6.41 17.85 1.83
C GLU A 81 7.57 16.88 2.08
N ILE A 82 8.14 16.33 1.01
CA ILE A 82 9.21 15.36 1.08
C ILE A 82 9.97 15.31 -0.24
N GLN A 83 11.30 15.27 -0.15
CA GLN A 83 12.16 15.02 -1.31
C GLN A 83 12.04 13.54 -1.72
N THR A 84 11.18 13.27 -2.70
CA THR A 84 10.90 11.88 -3.12
C THR A 84 12.04 11.28 -3.96
N GLY A 85 12.83 12.13 -4.63
CA GLY A 85 13.88 11.69 -5.54
C GLY A 85 13.38 11.13 -6.88
N VAL A 86 12.08 11.26 -7.20
CA VAL A 86 11.53 10.79 -8.47
C VAL A 86 12.06 11.60 -9.64
N SER A 87 12.49 10.94 -10.71
CA SER A 87 12.92 11.61 -11.95
C SER A 87 11.74 12.16 -12.76
N GLU A 88 10.63 11.42 -12.76
CA GLU A 88 9.39 11.71 -13.48
C GLU A 88 8.22 11.64 -12.50
N GLU A 89 7.30 12.61 -12.61
CA GLU A 89 6.09 12.64 -11.80
C GLU A 89 5.15 11.52 -12.23
N PHE A 90 4.53 10.87 -11.25
CA PHE A 90 3.57 9.81 -11.52
C PHE A 90 2.45 9.80 -10.49
N ASN A 91 1.39 9.06 -10.78
CA ASN A 91 0.27 8.93 -9.87
C ASN A 91 -0.13 7.46 -9.68
N LEU A 92 -0.70 7.16 -8.52
CA LEU A 92 -1.27 5.86 -8.19
C LEU A 92 -2.67 6.04 -7.63
N THR A 93 -3.64 5.31 -8.19
CA THR A 93 -5.00 5.30 -7.67
C THR A 93 -5.23 4.02 -6.89
N ILE A 94 -5.66 4.11 -5.63
CA ILE A 94 -5.74 2.94 -4.74
C ILE A 94 -6.98 2.99 -3.83
N LYS A 95 -7.35 1.84 -3.26
CA LYS A 95 -8.15 1.82 -2.02
C LYS A 95 -7.24 2.14 -0.85
N ILE A 96 -7.60 3.16 -0.07
CA ILE A 96 -6.81 3.66 1.06
C ILE A 96 -6.59 2.55 2.10
N LYS A 97 -7.62 1.73 2.34
CA LYS A 97 -7.59 0.63 3.30
C LYS A 97 -6.40 -0.33 3.09
N TYR A 98 -6.03 -0.64 1.84
CA TYR A 98 -4.94 -1.59 1.61
C TYR A 98 -3.59 -1.06 2.08
N LEU A 99 -3.31 0.22 1.84
CA LEU A 99 -2.08 0.83 2.31
C LEU A 99 -2.11 1.04 3.83
N LEU A 100 -3.24 1.46 4.40
CA LEU A 100 -3.40 1.57 5.85
C LEU A 100 -3.23 0.23 6.58
N ASP A 101 -3.83 -0.86 6.07
CA ASP A 101 -3.73 -2.19 6.67
C ASP A 101 -2.26 -2.68 6.68
N PHE A 102 -1.49 -2.40 5.61
CA PHE A 102 -0.06 -2.68 5.59
C PHE A 102 0.71 -1.83 6.61
N LEU A 103 0.56 -0.50 6.57
CA LEU A 103 1.33 0.42 7.40
C LEU A 103 1.03 0.28 8.89
N THR A 104 -0.18 -0.13 9.26
CA THR A 104 -0.55 -0.39 10.66
C THR A 104 -0.15 -1.78 11.14
N SER A 105 0.32 -2.66 10.25
CA SER A 105 0.82 -4.00 10.59
C SER A 105 2.33 -4.06 10.81
N ILE A 106 3.04 -2.98 10.52
CA ILE A 106 4.50 -2.88 10.65
C ILE A 106 4.87 -2.02 11.85
N GLU A 107 6.00 -2.32 12.49
CA GLU A 107 6.54 -1.54 13.61
C GLU A 107 7.64 -0.57 13.17
N GLU A 108 8.10 -0.68 11.91
CA GLU A 108 9.20 0.13 11.40
C GLU A 108 8.79 1.57 11.11
N GLU A 109 9.71 2.48 11.44
CA GLU A 109 9.58 3.92 11.15
C GLU A 109 9.50 4.22 9.65
N LYS A 110 10.01 3.32 8.81
CA LYS A 110 10.03 3.50 7.36
C LYS A 110 9.57 2.26 6.62
N PHE A 111 8.84 2.49 5.54
CA PHE A 111 8.52 1.48 4.54
C PHE A 111 9.08 1.89 3.18
N THR A 112 9.08 0.94 2.25
CA THR A 112 9.47 1.18 0.86
C THR A 112 8.31 0.89 -0.08
N LEU A 113 8.07 1.79 -1.04
CA LEU A 113 7.15 1.63 -2.14
C LEU A 113 7.94 1.42 -3.44
N SER A 114 7.69 0.30 -4.12
CA SER A 114 8.38 -0.07 -5.35
C SER A 114 7.36 -0.20 -6.50
N VAL A 115 7.57 0.53 -7.60
CA VAL A 115 6.62 0.64 -8.71
C VAL A 115 7.32 0.70 -10.08
N ASN A 116 6.67 0.16 -11.10
CA ASN A 116 7.13 0.24 -12.49
C ASN A 116 6.32 1.24 -13.32
N GLU A 117 4.99 1.16 -13.25
CA GLU A 117 4.08 1.98 -14.04
C GLU A 117 2.85 2.38 -13.21
N PRO A 118 2.28 3.58 -13.44
CA PRO A 118 1.11 4.10 -12.71
C PRO A 118 -0.07 3.12 -12.60
N ASN A 119 -0.32 2.36 -13.67
CA ASN A 119 -1.47 1.46 -13.79
C ASN A 119 -1.11 -0.02 -13.52
N SER A 120 0.10 -0.28 -13.01
CA SER A 120 0.59 -1.63 -12.70
C SER A 120 0.58 -1.90 -11.19
N ALA A 121 0.55 -3.19 -10.83
CA ALA A 121 0.74 -3.59 -9.44
C ALA A 121 2.03 -2.98 -8.87
N PHE A 122 1.93 -2.46 -7.66
CA PHE A 122 3.09 -1.98 -6.92
C PHE A 122 3.24 -2.74 -5.62
N ILE A 123 4.44 -2.71 -5.04
CA ILE A 123 4.75 -3.40 -3.80
C ILE A 123 5.05 -2.37 -2.71
N VAL A 124 4.52 -2.62 -1.52
CA VAL A 124 5.00 -1.98 -0.29
C VAL A 124 5.68 -3.03 0.58
N LYS A 125 6.85 -2.68 1.14
CA LYS A 125 7.69 -3.61 1.88
C LYS A 125 8.29 -2.98 3.14
N SER A 126 8.39 -3.78 4.19
CA SER A 126 9.10 -3.49 5.45
C SER A 126 9.56 -4.81 6.06
N GLN A 127 10.80 -4.89 6.58
CA GLN A 127 11.41 -6.06 7.23
C GLN A 127 10.80 -7.44 6.92
N GLY A 128 11.02 -7.95 5.71
CA GLY A 128 10.59 -9.31 5.32
C GLY A 128 9.08 -9.46 5.07
N LEU A 129 8.27 -8.44 5.35
CA LEU A 129 6.89 -8.32 4.92
C LEU A 129 6.81 -7.58 3.59
N SER A 130 6.00 -8.09 2.67
CA SER A 130 5.70 -7.42 1.40
C SER A 130 4.22 -7.59 1.08
N MET A 131 3.57 -6.50 0.67
CA MET A 131 2.20 -6.49 0.20
C MET A 131 2.16 -5.97 -1.24
N ILE A 132 1.49 -6.73 -2.10
CA ILE A 132 1.20 -6.34 -3.48
C ILE A 132 -0.13 -5.59 -3.47
N ILE A 133 -0.15 -4.38 -4.04
CA ILE A 133 -1.37 -3.59 -4.16
C ILE A 133 -1.65 -3.39 -5.65
N MET A 134 -2.86 -3.80 -6.06
CA MET A 134 -3.37 -3.55 -7.41
C MET A 134 -3.91 -2.11 -7.48
N PRO A 135 -3.48 -1.29 -8.45
CA PRO A 135 -4.08 0.02 -8.65
C PRO A 135 -5.51 -0.12 -9.14
N MET A 136 -6.31 0.88 -8.84
CA MET A 136 -7.65 1.03 -9.37
C MET A 136 -7.62 1.87 -10.63
N ILE A 137 -8.42 1.49 -11.62
CA ILE A 137 -8.76 2.38 -12.72
C ILE A 137 -9.87 3.30 -12.18
N LEU A 138 -9.70 4.62 -12.31
CA LEU A 138 -10.73 5.59 -11.96
C LEU A 138 -11.85 5.58 -13.01
#